data_AF-X1LQL0-F1
#
_entry.id   AF-X1LQL0-F1
#
_cell.length_a   1.000
_cell.length_b   1.000
_cell.length_c   1.000
_cell.angle_alpha   90.00
_cell.angle_beta   90.00
_cell.angle_gamma   90.00
#
_symmetry.space_group_name_H-M   'P 1'
#
loop_
_entity.id
_entity.type
_entity.pdbx_description
1 polymer ?
#
loop_
_entity_poly.entity_id
_entity_poly.type
_entity_poly.pdbx_seq_one_letter_code
_entity_poly.pdbx_strand_id
1 'polypeptide(L)'
;DNIPGVSGIGEKTAVKLLQQFGSIEQIYEHIDQVTPPKLQALLRENEAIARQSKELATIVTQTPVSLNLDDCHIGQYDRHQVTELFRELEFASLLPKLPQIETERAVTQVETEPPQGDYHIINTTPALG
;
A
#
# COMPACT_ATOMS: atom_id res chain seq x y z
N ASP A 1 10.64 1.87 -3.14
CA ASP A 1 10.44 1.62 -4.58
C ASP A 1 11.44 2.28 -5.54
N ASN A 2 12.41 3.11 -5.10
CA ASN A 2 13.40 3.74 -5.98
C ASN A 2 12.80 4.48 -7.21
N ILE A 3 11.55 4.94 -7.09
CA ILE A 3 10.86 5.69 -8.14
C ILE A 3 11.52 7.08 -8.23
N PRO A 4 12.08 7.48 -9.39
CA PRO A 4 12.98 8.63 -9.48
C PRO A 4 12.28 9.98 -9.28
N GLY A 5 11.01 10.13 -9.70
CA GLY A 5 10.32 11.41 -9.67
C GLY A 5 11.00 12.49 -10.54
N VAL A 6 10.63 13.76 -10.35
CA VAL A 6 11.27 14.88 -11.04
C VAL A 6 12.44 15.41 -10.22
N SER A 7 13.65 15.29 -10.75
CA SER A 7 14.85 15.81 -10.08
C SER A 7 14.74 17.30 -9.78
N GLY A 8 15.08 17.70 -8.56
CA GLY A 8 14.97 19.09 -8.10
C GLY A 8 13.58 19.51 -7.60
N ILE A 9 12.58 18.62 -7.65
CA ILE A 9 11.25 18.85 -7.06
C ILE A 9 11.06 17.92 -5.87
N GLY A 10 11.17 18.47 -4.66
CA GLY A 10 10.88 17.75 -3.42
C GLY A 10 9.39 17.80 -3.03
N GLU A 11 9.04 17.02 -1.99
CA GLU A 11 7.68 16.85 -1.46
C GLU A 11 6.93 18.18 -1.27
N LYS A 12 7.55 19.17 -0.60
CA LYS A 12 6.91 20.47 -0.33
C LYS A 12 6.47 21.20 -1.60
N THR A 13 7.27 21.11 -2.66
CA THR A 13 6.95 21.73 -3.95
C THR A 13 5.90 20.92 -4.69
N ALA A 14 6.02 19.59 -4.67
CA ALA A 14 5.03 18.69 -5.27
C ALA A 14 3.63 18.89 -4.65
N VAL A 15 3.55 18.97 -3.32
CA VAL A 15 2.29 19.23 -2.59
C VAL A 15 1.67 20.57 -3.02
N LYS A 16 2.47 21.64 -3.13
CA LYS A 16 1.96 22.94 -3.61
C LYS A 16 1.41 22.87 -5.02
N LEU A 17 2.12 22.20 -5.93
CA LEU A 17 1.67 22.01 -7.31
C LEU A 17 0.37 21.20 -7.35
N LEU A 18 0.27 20.12 -6.57
CA LEU A 18 -0.96 19.31 -6.51
C LEU A 18 -2.12 20.07 -5.85
N GLN A 19 -1.87 20.89 -4.84
CA GLN A 19 -2.91 21.75 -4.26
C GLN A 19 -3.41 22.81 -5.25
N GLN A 20 -2.52 23.35 -6.08
CA GLN A 20 -2.86 24.37 -7.06
C GLN A 20 -3.57 23.82 -8.30
N PHE A 21 -3.10 22.69 -8.84
CA PHE A 21 -3.57 22.15 -10.12
C PHE A 21 -4.39 20.86 -9.97
N GLY A 22 -4.37 20.21 -8.82
CA GLY A 22 -5.16 19.01 -8.52
C GLY A 22 -4.49 17.69 -8.90
N SER A 23 -3.85 17.60 -10.07
CA SER A 23 -3.22 16.36 -10.56
C SER A 23 -1.99 16.62 -11.41
N ILE A 24 -1.17 15.59 -11.63
CA ILE A 24 -0.01 15.64 -12.53
C ILE A 24 -0.45 16.05 -13.94
N GLU A 25 -1.54 15.49 -14.45
CA GLU A 25 -2.10 15.84 -15.76
C GLU A 25 -2.42 17.33 -15.86
N GLN A 26 -3.09 17.86 -14.83
CA GLN A 26 -3.47 19.27 -14.78
C GLN A 26 -2.27 20.20 -14.63
N ILE A 27 -1.21 19.79 -13.93
CA ILE A 27 0.07 20.53 -13.88
C ILE A 27 0.64 20.68 -15.29
N TYR A 28 0.63 19.62 -16.11
CA TYR A 28 1.17 19.66 -17.46
C TYR A 28 0.25 20.36 -18.47
N GLU A 29 -1.08 20.26 -18.31
CA GLU A 29 -2.05 20.99 -19.12
C GLU A 29 -1.94 22.52 -18.91
N HIS A 30 -1.63 22.95 -17.68
CA HIS A 30 -1.47 24.35 -17.29
C HIS A 30 -0.02 24.73 -17.02
N ILE A 31 0.93 24.04 -17.64
CA ILE A 31 2.37 24.17 -17.35
C ILE A 31 2.87 25.61 -17.47
N ASP A 32 2.27 26.42 -18.35
CA ASP A 32 2.59 27.83 -18.56
C ASP A 32 2.29 28.72 -17.36
N GLN A 33 1.41 28.29 -16.46
CA GLN A 33 1.05 28.98 -15.22
C GLN A 33 1.95 28.62 -14.04
N VAL A 34 2.82 27.61 -14.19
CA VAL A 34 3.72 27.18 -13.12
C VAL A 34 4.80 28.23 -12.88
N THR A 35 4.91 28.67 -11.63
CA THR A 35 5.94 29.61 -11.20
C THR A 35 6.78 29.01 -10.06
N PRO A 36 8.08 29.33 -9.98
CA PRO A 36 8.86 30.22 -10.86
C PRO A 36 9.28 29.55 -12.20
N PRO A 37 9.78 30.32 -13.19
CA PRO A 37 10.20 29.79 -14.51
C PRO A 37 11.19 28.61 -14.44
N LYS A 38 12.06 28.58 -13.43
CA LYS A 38 12.98 27.45 -13.19
C LYS A 38 12.25 26.15 -12.88
N LEU A 39 11.16 26.22 -12.09
CA LEU A 39 10.35 25.05 -11.75
C LEU A 39 9.59 24.54 -12.99
N GLN A 40 9.05 25.46 -13.77
CA GLN A 40 8.42 25.17 -15.04
C GLN A 40 9.39 24.47 -16.01
N ALA A 41 10.62 24.98 -16.15
CA ALA A 41 11.64 24.37 -17.00
C ALA A 41 11.97 22.93 -16.55
N LEU A 42 12.17 22.70 -15.25
CA LEU A 42 12.42 21.35 -14.69
C LEU A 42 11.28 20.39 -15.01
N LEU A 43 10.02 20.83 -14.83
CA LEU A 43 8.85 20.00 -15.14
C LEU A 43 8.79 19.65 -16.63
N ARG A 44 9.06 20.61 -17.52
CA ARG A 44 9.08 20.39 -18.98
C ARG A 44 10.17 19.42 -19.40
N GLU A 45 11.39 19.57 -18.87
CA GLU A 45 12.51 18.67 -19.17
C GLU A 45 12.28 17.23 -18.68
N ASN A 46 11.46 17.04 -17.64
CA ASN A 46 11.26 15.76 -16.97
C ASN A 46 9.83 15.21 -17.10
N GLU A 47 9.03 15.67 -18.07
CA GLU A 47 7.62 15.26 -18.21
C GLU A 47 7.46 13.75 -18.35
N ALA A 48 8.26 13.11 -19.20
CA ALA A 48 8.20 11.66 -19.40
C ALA A 48 8.47 10.90 -18.08
N ILE A 49 9.46 11.35 -17.31
CA ILE A 49 9.82 10.74 -16.02
C ILE A 49 8.72 10.98 -14.98
N ALA A 50 8.09 12.16 -14.97
CA ALA A 50 6.98 12.44 -14.07
C ALA A 50 5.78 11.52 -14.34
N ARG A 51 5.41 11.35 -15.62
CA ARG A 51 4.31 10.47 -16.03
C ARG A 51 4.62 9.00 -15.73
N GLN A 52 5.84 8.55 -16.03
CA GLN A 52 6.28 7.19 -15.70
C GLN A 52 6.29 6.94 -14.19
N SER A 53 6.74 7.92 -13.39
CA SER A 53 6.74 7.82 -11.93
C SER A 53 5.31 7.70 -11.38
N LYS A 54 4.36 8.44 -11.96
CA LYS A 54 2.94 8.31 -11.62
C LYS A 54 2.44 6.90 -11.90
N GLU A 55 2.71 6.37 -13.10
CA GLU A 55 2.30 5.03 -13.50
C GLU A 55 2.83 3.96 -12.54
N LEU A 56 4.14 4.00 -12.26
CA LEU A 56 4.79 3.04 -11.36
C LEU A 56 4.27 3.11 -9.92
N ALA A 57 3.88 4.30 -9.45
CA ALA A 57 3.32 4.50 -8.11
C ALA A 57 1.81 4.21 -8.03
N THR A 58 1.12 4.03 -9.16
CA THR A 58 -0.33 3.83 -9.18
C THR A 58 -0.67 2.38 -8.88
N ILE A 59 -1.44 2.16 -7.82
CA ILE A 59 -1.95 0.82 -7.48
C ILE A 59 -2.96 0.38 -8.54
N VAL A 60 -2.74 -0.80 -9.13
CA VAL A 60 -3.68 -1.42 -10.07
C VAL A 60 -4.82 -2.08 -9.29
N THR A 61 -5.97 -1.40 -9.21
CA THR A 61 -7.15 -1.88 -8.47
C THR A 61 -8.04 -2.82 -9.28
N GLN A 62 -7.85 -2.90 -10.60
CA GLN A 62 -8.64 -3.72 -11.52
C GLN A 62 -7.87 -4.98 -11.93
N THR A 63 -7.36 -5.71 -10.93
CA THR A 63 -6.61 -6.94 -11.15
C THR A 63 -7.58 -8.14 -11.15
N PRO A 64 -7.45 -9.13 -12.06
CA PRO A 64 -8.37 -10.27 -12.15
C PRO A 64 -8.12 -11.31 -11.05
N VAL A 65 -8.25 -10.90 -9.79
CA VAL A 65 -8.13 -11.77 -8.60
C VAL A 65 -9.49 -11.83 -7.91
N SER A 66 -9.95 -13.03 -7.59
CA SER A 66 -11.15 -13.25 -6.78
C SER A 66 -10.74 -13.38 -5.32
N LEU A 67 -11.32 -12.55 -4.44
CA LEU A 67 -11.11 -12.62 -3.00
C LEU A 67 -12.28 -13.34 -2.33
N ASN A 68 -11.99 -14.43 -1.63
CA ASN A 68 -12.92 -15.07 -0.71
C ASN A 68 -12.44 -14.82 0.73
N LEU A 69 -13.23 -14.10 1.52
CA LEU A 69 -12.86 -13.77 2.89
C LEU A 69 -12.78 -15.00 3.80
N ASP A 70 -13.56 -16.05 3.51
CA ASP A 70 -13.53 -17.29 4.29
C ASP A 70 -12.16 -18.00 4.18
N ASP A 71 -11.48 -17.87 3.04
CA ASP A 71 -10.14 -18.44 2.81
C ASP A 71 -9.03 -17.62 3.49
N CYS A 72 -9.34 -16.42 3.98
CA CYS A 72 -8.39 -15.53 4.63
C CYS A 72 -8.30 -15.77 6.15
N HIS A 73 -9.07 -16.70 6.69
CA HIS A 73 -8.95 -17.11 8.09
C HIS A 73 -7.64 -17.85 8.34
N ILE A 74 -7.02 -17.57 9.49
CA ILE A 74 -5.83 -18.32 9.94
C ILE A 74 -6.29 -19.76 10.23
N GLY A 75 -5.88 -20.69 9.38
CA GLY A 75 -6.11 -22.12 9.55
C GLY A 75 -5.20 -22.75 10.60
N GLN A 76 -5.55 -23.99 10.97
CA GLN A 76 -4.65 -24.87 11.72
C GLN A 76 -3.48 -25.28 10.83
N TYR A 77 -2.28 -25.39 11.39
CA TYR A 77 -1.09 -25.88 10.68
C TYR A 77 -0.34 -26.93 11.50
N ASP A 78 0.38 -27.82 10.81
CA ASP A 78 1.24 -28.80 11.49
C ASP A 78 2.51 -28.12 11.99
N ARG A 79 2.55 -27.86 13.30
CA ARG A 79 3.67 -27.18 13.94
C ARG A 79 4.97 -27.98 13.81
N HIS A 80 4.92 -29.30 13.75
CA HIS A 80 6.12 -30.14 13.57
C HIS A 80 6.70 -29.93 12.18
N GLN A 81 5.87 -30.02 11.13
CA GLN A 81 6.31 -29.77 9.75
C GLN A 81 6.91 -28.37 9.57
N VAL A 82 6.27 -27.33 10.16
CA VAL A 82 6.81 -25.96 10.12
C VAL A 82 8.14 -25.85 10.88
N THR A 83 8.28 -26.53 12.02
CA THR A 83 9.53 -26.52 12.80
C THR A 83 10.68 -27.16 12.05
N GLU A 84 10.45 -28.30 11.39
CA GLU A 84 11.46 -28.96 10.57
C GLU A 84 11.88 -28.08 9.39
N LEU A 85 10.92 -27.48 8.67
CA LEU A 85 11.22 -26.56 7.57
C LEU A 85 12.03 -25.34 8.05
N PHE A 86 11.71 -24.80 9.22
CA PHE A 86 12.46 -23.67 9.78
C PHE A 86 13.89 -24.07 10.20
N ARG A 87 14.12 -25.31 10.62
CA ARG A 87 15.46 -25.84 10.90
C ARG A 87 16.26 -26.00 9.62
N GLU A 88 15.65 -26.54 8.56
CA GLU A 88 16.25 -26.69 7.24
C GLU A 88 16.66 -25.34 6.64
N LEU A 89 15.80 -24.32 6.79
CA LEU A 89 16.07 -22.95 6.33
C LEU A 89 16.95 -22.14 7.31
N GLU A 90 17.43 -22.76 8.38
CA GLU A 90 18.27 -22.14 9.43
C GLU A 90 17.62 -20.91 10.11
N PHE A 91 16.29 -20.84 10.17
CA PHE A 91 15.50 -19.78 10.81
C PHE A 91 15.39 -19.95 12.33
N ALA A 92 16.50 -20.24 13.01
CA ALA A 92 16.55 -20.57 14.44
C ALA A 92 15.95 -19.46 15.34
N SER A 93 16.12 -18.18 14.99
CA SER A 93 15.61 -17.04 15.75
C SER A 93 14.09 -16.83 15.62
N LEU A 94 13.46 -17.43 14.60
CA LEU A 94 12.02 -17.33 14.35
C LEU A 94 11.23 -18.49 14.99
N LEU A 95 11.89 -19.62 15.29
CA LEU A 95 11.25 -20.79 15.93
C LEU A 95 10.49 -20.46 17.24
N PRO A 96 11.03 -19.64 18.16
CA PRO A 96 10.32 -19.28 19.39
C PRO A 96 9.11 -18.38 19.16
N LYS A 97 9.02 -17.72 17.99
CA LYS A 97 7.94 -16.80 17.62
C LYS A 97 6.77 -17.51 16.94
N LEU A 98 6.91 -18.79 16.61
CA LEU A 98 5.83 -19.57 16.03
C LEU A 98 4.69 -19.67 17.05
N PRO A 99 3.46 -19.23 16.70
CA PRO A 99 2.35 -19.23 17.64
C PRO A 99 2.11 -20.65 18.18
N GLN A 100 1.82 -20.74 19.47
CA GLN A 100 1.26 -21.96 20.03
C GLN A 100 -0.17 -22.04 19.52
N ILE A 101 -0.47 -23.07 18.75
CA ILE A 101 -1.83 -23.31 18.31
C ILE A 101 -2.54 -23.92 19.50
N GLU A 102 -3.26 -23.10 20.26
CA GLU A 102 -4.27 -23.58 21.20
C GLU A 102 -5.35 -24.27 20.36
N THR A 103 -5.36 -25.59 20.38
CA THR A 103 -6.51 -26.39 19.93
C THR A 103 -7.73 -25.87 20.67
N GLU A 104 -8.70 -25.35 19.92
CA GLU A 104 -9.95 -24.76 20.40
C GLU A 104 -9.80 -23.43 21.16
N ARG A 105 -9.50 -22.34 20.44
CA ARG A 105 -10.10 -21.07 20.85
C ARG A 105 -11.57 -21.09 20.47
N ALA A 106 -12.42 -21.27 21.49
CA ALA A 106 -13.76 -20.72 21.46
C ALA A 106 -13.71 -19.32 20.86
N VAL A 107 -14.69 -18.96 20.03
CA VAL A 107 -14.85 -17.61 19.50
C VAL A 107 -14.94 -16.64 20.68
N THR A 108 -13.82 -16.14 21.17
CA THR A 108 -13.82 -15.04 22.12
C THR A 108 -14.28 -13.85 21.29
N GLN A 109 -15.52 -13.44 21.48
CA GLN A 109 -15.96 -12.12 21.07
C GLN A 109 -15.02 -11.14 21.76
N VAL A 110 -14.02 -10.66 21.02
CA VAL A 110 -13.25 -9.51 21.44
C VAL A 110 -14.20 -8.33 21.22
N GLU A 111 -14.85 -7.87 22.29
CA GLU A 111 -15.47 -6.54 22.28
C GLU A 111 -14.35 -5.53 22.05
N THR A 112 -14.13 -5.18 20.79
CA THR A 112 -13.25 -4.09 20.43
C THR A 112 -14.07 -2.82 20.48
N GLU A 113 -13.67 -1.85 21.30
CA GLU A 113 -14.17 -0.49 21.15
C GLU A 113 -13.88 -0.03 19.73
N PRO A 114 -14.88 0.46 18.99
CA PRO A 114 -14.65 0.95 17.65
C PRO A 114 -13.66 2.13 17.67
N PRO A 115 -12.80 2.25 16.66
CA PRO A 115 -11.87 3.37 16.57
C PRO A 115 -12.66 4.69 16.57
N GLN A 116 -12.15 5.71 17.27
CA GLN A 116 -12.71 7.05 17.18
C GLN A 116 -12.43 7.64 15.78
N GLY A 117 -13.48 7.95 15.03
CA GLY A 117 -13.39 8.57 13.69
C GLY A 117 -14.44 8.03 12.72
N ASP A 118 -14.41 8.51 11.48
CA ASP A 118 -15.23 7.97 10.39
C ASP A 118 -14.61 6.67 9.88
N TYR A 119 -15.25 5.54 10.17
CA TYR A 119 -14.81 4.23 9.68
C TYR A 119 -16.00 3.42 9.16
N HIS A 120 -15.71 2.51 8.23
CA HIS A 120 -16.65 1.50 7.74
C HIS A 120 -15.98 0.13 7.88
N ILE A 121 -16.60 -0.78 8.63
CA ILE A 121 -16.09 -2.15 8.80
C ILE A 121 -16.52 -2.98 7.60
N ILE A 122 -15.54 -3.57 6.91
CA ILE A 122 -15.76 -4.53 5.83
C ILE A 122 -15.33 -5.91 6.31
N ASN A 123 -16.32 -6.75 6.66
CA ASN A 123 -16.09 -8.11 7.16
C ASN A 123 -16.92 -9.16 6.41
N THR A 124 -17.57 -8.77 5.31
CA THR A 124 -18.34 -9.67 4.45
C THR A 124 -18.02 -9.38 3.00
N THR A 125 -18.09 -10.41 2.17
CA THR A 125 -17.81 -10.30 0.73
C THR A 125 -18.71 -9.26 0.02
N PRO A 126 -20.02 -9.15 0.31
CA PRO A 126 -20.87 -8.10 -0.28
C PRO A 126 -20.48 -6.67 0.11
N ALA A 127 -19.74 -6.49 1.20
CA ALA A 127 -19.30 -5.17 1.66
C ALA A 127 -17.98 -4.72 1.00
N LEU A 128 -17.32 -5.58 0.21
CA LEU A 128 -16.07 -5.25 -0.49
C LEU A 128 -16.23 -4.30 -1.69
N GLY A 129 -17.48 -3.96 -2.06
CA GLY A 129 -17.80 -3.10 -3.21
C GLY A 129 -18.15 -3.90 -4.45
#